data_AF-A0A239U477-F1
#
_entry.id   AF-A0A239U477-F1
#
_cell.length_a   1.000
_cell.length_b   1.000
_cell.length_c   1.000
_cell.angle_alpha   90.00
_cell.angle_beta   90.00
_cell.angle_gamma   90.00
#
_symmetry.space_group_name_H-M   'P 1'
#
loop_
_entity.id
_entity.type
_entity.pdbx_description
1 polymer ?
#
loop_
_entity_poly.entity_id
_entity_poly.type
_entity_poly.pdbx_seq_one_letter_code
_entity_poly.pdbx_strand_id
1 'polypeptide(L)'
;MSVELLHYTRGKHVENIHRGDAVCVSSDGKILGSLGNAHLPMFWRSAAKPFQLLQFVKMGGVEKYNLTQAELAILASSHSGESIHVETVTSILHKLGLTPDILNCGAARPMSGKAFKELVRQNLKPSALHNPCSGKHSGIIALCQLLEIPIDYCEPHTCDFNHELGEQNSQRI
;
A
#
# COMPACT_ATOMS: atom_id res chain seq x y z
N MET A 1 -6.05 26.50 -10.85
CA MET A 1 -5.94 25.39 -11.81
C MET A 1 -4.54 24.80 -11.70
N SER A 2 -4.41 23.49 -11.81
CA SER A 2 -3.12 22.79 -11.78
C SER A 2 -2.17 23.28 -12.87
N VAL A 3 -0.86 23.26 -12.56
CA VAL A 3 0.21 23.75 -13.45
C VAL A 3 0.79 22.61 -14.28
N GLU A 4 1.51 22.94 -15.35
CA GLU A 4 2.22 21.95 -16.16
C GLU A 4 3.45 21.45 -15.41
N LEU A 5 3.54 20.14 -15.19
CA LEU A 5 4.62 19.51 -14.45
C LEU A 5 5.58 18.73 -15.34
N LEU A 6 5.09 18.17 -16.45
CA LEU A 6 5.87 17.32 -17.34
C LEU A 6 5.36 17.43 -18.77
N HIS A 7 6.29 17.55 -19.71
CA HIS A 7 6.04 17.40 -21.14
C HIS A 7 6.61 16.07 -21.62
N TYR A 8 5.76 15.25 -22.23
CA TYR A 8 6.18 14.02 -22.90
C TYR A 8 6.36 14.34 -24.39
N THR A 9 7.58 14.17 -24.90
CA THR A 9 7.95 14.57 -26.27
C THR A 9 8.22 13.37 -27.16
N ARG A 10 7.86 13.48 -28.45
CA ARG A 10 8.30 12.57 -29.51
C ARG A 10 9.10 13.35 -30.55
N GLY A 11 10.41 13.09 -30.58
CA GLY A 11 11.35 13.93 -31.31
C GLY A 11 11.36 15.34 -30.72
N LYS A 12 11.09 16.36 -31.54
CA LYS A 12 11.08 17.78 -31.12
C LYS A 12 9.69 18.31 -30.75
N HIS A 13 8.66 17.48 -30.78
CA HIS A 13 7.28 17.90 -30.54
C HIS A 13 6.79 17.40 -29.17
N VAL A 14 6.10 18.27 -28.43
CA VAL A 14 5.35 17.88 -27.23
C VAL A 14 4.11 17.11 -27.68
N GLU A 15 4.00 15.86 -27.25
CA GLU A 15 2.87 14.98 -27.57
C GLU A 15 1.84 15.00 -26.43
N ASN A 16 2.30 15.04 -25.17
CA ASN A 16 1.41 15.12 -24.00
C ASN A 16 1.94 16.11 -22.97
N ILE A 17 1.01 16.82 -22.33
CA ILE A 17 1.27 17.74 -21.21
C ILE A 17 0.57 17.19 -19.98
N HIS A 18 1.34 16.88 -18.94
CA HIS A 18 0.81 16.43 -17.66
C HIS A 18 0.74 17.62 -16.71
N ARG A 19 -0.46 17.87 -16.17
CA ARG A 19 -0.71 18.91 -15.19
C ARG A 19 -0.93 18.32 -13.80
N GLY A 20 -0.53 19.06 -12.78
CA GLY A 20 -0.73 18.69 -11.40
C GLY A 20 -0.34 19.78 -10.42
N ASP A 21 -0.43 19.43 -9.15
CA ASP A 21 -0.05 20.27 -8.02
C ASP A 21 0.92 19.45 -7.16
N ALA A 22 1.99 20.08 -6.67
CA ALA A 22 3.01 19.43 -5.86
C ALA A 22 3.41 20.35 -4.71
N VAL A 23 3.66 19.77 -3.54
CA VAL A 23 4.11 20.50 -2.36
C VAL A 23 5.15 19.67 -1.61
N CYS A 24 6.20 20.33 -1.16
CA CYS A 24 7.18 19.78 -0.24
C CYS A 24 7.02 20.49 1.11
N VAL A 25 6.88 19.71 2.18
CA VAL A 25 6.69 20.20 3.54
C VAL A 25 7.77 19.64 4.47
N SER A 26 8.22 20.44 5.43
CA SER A 26 9.05 19.95 6.54
C SER A 26 8.21 19.20 7.57
N SER A 27 8.88 18.54 8.52
CA SER A 27 8.25 17.77 9.59
C SER A 27 7.38 18.59 10.55
N ASP A 28 7.62 19.90 10.64
CA ASP A 28 6.80 20.86 11.40
C ASP A 28 5.62 21.42 10.59
N GLY A 29 5.42 20.95 9.36
CA GLY A 29 4.33 21.34 8.47
C GLY A 29 4.57 22.61 7.64
N LYS A 30 5.76 23.22 7.72
CA LYS A 30 6.09 24.39 6.89
C LYS A 30 6.28 24.00 5.43
N ILE A 31 5.68 24.77 4.51
CA ILE A 31 5.89 24.60 3.07
C ILE A 31 7.32 25.05 2.73
N LEU A 32 8.12 24.12 2.20
CA LEU A 32 9.47 24.36 1.69
C LEU A 32 9.48 24.76 0.21
N GLY A 33 8.48 24.30 -0.55
CA GLY A 33 8.29 24.65 -1.95
C GLY A 33 7.00 24.04 -2.51
N SER A 34 6.47 24.65 -3.57
CA SER A 34 5.24 24.19 -4.22
C SER A 34 5.19 24.51 -5.70
N LEU A 35 4.48 23.68 -6.45
CA LEU A 35 4.05 23.91 -7.83
C LEU A 35 2.53 23.79 -7.88
N GLY A 36 1.84 24.79 -8.44
CA GLY A 36 0.38 24.83 -8.43
C GLY A 36 -0.19 25.20 -7.06
N ASN A 37 -1.31 24.59 -6.68
CA ASN A 37 -2.02 24.85 -5.42
C ASN A 37 -1.69 23.81 -4.34
N ALA A 38 -0.81 24.18 -3.42
CA ALA A 38 -0.42 23.36 -2.26
C ALA A 38 -1.57 23.03 -1.29
N HIS A 39 -2.68 23.77 -1.35
CA HIS A 39 -3.83 23.62 -0.46
C HIS A 39 -5.03 22.96 -1.14
N LEU A 40 -4.84 22.37 -2.33
CA LEU A 40 -5.90 21.66 -3.02
C LEU A 40 -6.34 20.43 -2.19
N PRO A 41 -7.62 20.28 -1.83
CA PRO A 41 -8.09 19.09 -1.15
C PRO A 41 -7.95 17.84 -2.03
N MET A 42 -7.40 16.75 -1.48
CA MET A 42 -7.18 15.49 -2.19
C MET A 42 -7.46 14.29 -1.29
N PHE A 43 -7.99 13.21 -1.87
CA PHE A 43 -8.05 11.93 -1.19
C PHE A 43 -6.64 11.34 -1.02
N TRP A 44 -6.35 10.81 0.16
CA TRP A 44 -5.01 10.25 0.47
C TRP A 44 -4.69 9.02 -0.37
N ARG A 45 -5.72 8.26 -0.78
CA ARG A 45 -5.57 6.98 -1.50
C ARG A 45 -4.52 6.11 -0.77
N SER A 46 -3.67 5.41 -1.51
CA SER A 46 -2.62 4.55 -0.95
C SER A 46 -1.58 5.28 -0.09
N ALA A 47 -1.52 6.62 -0.09
CA ALA A 47 -0.61 7.36 0.78
C ALA A 47 -1.02 7.31 2.27
N ALA A 48 -2.22 6.82 2.59
CA ALA A 48 -2.70 6.66 3.97
C ALA A 48 -2.01 5.53 4.76
N LYS A 49 -1.28 4.63 4.11
CA LYS A 49 -0.73 3.40 4.73
C LYS A 49 0.15 3.63 5.96
N PRO A 50 1.07 4.61 5.99
CA PRO A 50 1.85 4.88 7.20
C PRO A 50 0.97 5.23 8.41
N PHE A 51 -0.16 5.93 8.18
CA PHE A 51 -1.11 6.26 9.24
C PHE A 51 -1.89 5.03 9.71
N GLN A 52 -2.25 4.12 8.80
CA GLN A 52 -2.88 2.83 9.14
C GLN A 52 -1.93 1.96 9.99
N LEU A 53 -0.63 2.02 9.71
CA LEU A 53 0.41 1.28 10.44
C LEU A 53 0.80 1.91 11.78
N LEU A 54 0.45 3.18 12.01
CA LEU A 54 0.91 3.95 13.17
C LEU A 54 0.60 3.27 14.50
N GLN A 55 -0.61 2.69 14.64
CA GLN A 55 -1.00 2.03 15.88
C GLN A 55 -0.18 0.77 16.15
N PHE A 56 0.11 -0.03 15.12
CA PHE A 56 0.98 -1.20 15.23
C PHE A 56 2.38 -0.84 15.75
N VAL A 57 2.97 0.22 15.19
CA VAL A 57 4.29 0.72 15.65
C VAL A 57 4.20 1.25 17.08
N LYS A 58 3.19 2.05 17.39
CA LYS A 58 3.01 2.65 18.73
C LYS A 58 2.82 1.61 19.83
N MET A 59 2.22 0.46 19.50
CA MET A 59 2.04 -0.67 20.42
C MET A 59 3.28 -1.57 20.57
N GLY A 60 4.42 -1.19 19.98
CA GLY A 60 5.66 -1.97 20.06
C GLY A 60 5.66 -3.21 19.15
N GLY A 61 4.85 -3.19 18.08
CA GLY A 61 4.74 -4.32 17.16
C GLY A 61 6.04 -4.64 16.42
N VAL A 62 6.83 -3.62 16.10
CA VAL A 62 8.12 -3.78 15.42
C VAL A 62 9.07 -4.60 16.28
N GLU A 63 9.15 -4.29 17.57
CA GLU A 63 9.99 -4.96 18.55
C GLU A 63 9.45 -6.35 18.88
N LYS A 64 8.14 -6.47 19.14
CA LYS A 64 7.49 -7.75 19.48
C LYS A 64 7.75 -8.83 18.44
N TYR A 65 7.65 -8.48 17.16
CA TYR A 65 7.86 -9.40 16.04
C TYR A 65 9.27 -9.34 15.44
N ASN A 66 10.18 -8.57 16.04
CA ASN A 66 11.56 -8.39 15.57
C ASN A 66 11.62 -8.05 14.06
N LEU A 67 10.84 -7.06 13.63
CA LEU A 67 10.78 -6.63 12.24
C LEU A 67 12.01 -5.79 11.86
N THR A 68 12.53 -6.06 10.68
CA THR A 68 13.60 -5.28 10.05
C THR A 68 13.06 -4.00 9.42
N GLN A 69 13.95 -3.08 9.05
CA GLN A 69 13.57 -1.86 8.34
C GLN A 69 12.91 -2.14 6.97
N ALA A 70 13.35 -3.18 6.26
CA ALA A 70 12.75 -3.57 4.98
C ALA A 70 11.31 -4.08 5.18
N GLU A 71 11.08 -4.86 6.24
CA GLU A 71 9.76 -5.36 6.59
C GLU A 71 8.85 -4.21 7.04
N LEU A 72 9.32 -3.30 7.90
CA LEU A 72 8.56 -2.12 8.29
C LEU A 72 8.21 -1.24 7.08
N ALA A 73 9.14 -1.06 6.13
CA ALA A 73 8.90 -0.28 4.93
C ALA A 73 7.83 -0.91 4.02
N ILE A 74 7.79 -2.24 3.88
CA ILE A 74 6.78 -2.88 3.02
C ILE A 74 5.38 -2.87 3.65
N LEU A 75 5.29 -2.86 4.99
CA LEU A 75 4.01 -2.66 5.70
C LEU A 75 3.41 -1.27 5.40
N ALA A 76 4.25 -0.25 5.21
CA ALA A 76 3.83 1.14 5.02
C ALA A 76 3.70 1.58 3.54
N SER A 77 3.86 0.67 2.57
CA SER A 77 3.97 1.04 1.16
C SER A 77 3.12 0.19 0.20
N SER A 78 3.22 0.49 -1.09
CA SER A 78 2.81 -0.40 -2.18
C SER A 78 4.07 -0.98 -2.80
N HIS A 79 4.01 -2.23 -3.26
CA HIS A 79 5.17 -2.86 -3.90
C HIS A 79 4.88 -3.40 -5.30
N SER A 80 5.94 -3.54 -6.11
CA SER A 80 5.82 -3.95 -7.52
C SER A 80 5.71 -5.46 -7.73
N GLY A 81 5.75 -6.26 -6.67
CA GLY A 81 5.58 -7.73 -6.73
C GLY A 81 6.82 -8.45 -7.23
N GLU A 82 7.98 -7.83 -7.10
CA GLU A 82 9.30 -8.44 -7.35
C GLU A 82 9.68 -9.43 -6.25
N SER A 83 10.64 -10.32 -6.51
CA SER A 83 11.03 -11.39 -5.58
C SER A 83 11.39 -10.86 -4.19
N ILE A 84 12.15 -9.78 -4.11
CA ILE A 84 12.49 -9.13 -2.83
C ILE A 84 11.25 -8.72 -2.02
N HIS A 85 10.18 -8.27 -2.68
CA HIS A 85 8.94 -7.90 -2.01
C HIS A 85 8.19 -9.15 -1.52
N VAL A 86 8.10 -10.17 -2.36
CA VAL A 86 7.46 -11.46 -2.03
C VAL A 86 8.17 -12.12 -0.85
N GLU A 87 9.50 -12.15 -0.87
CA GLU A 87 10.35 -12.66 0.21
C GLU A 87 10.13 -11.86 1.50
N THR A 88 10.10 -10.52 1.42
CA THR A 88 9.88 -9.65 2.58
C THR A 88 8.52 -9.90 3.23
N VAL A 89 7.44 -9.98 2.43
CA VAL A 89 6.09 -10.27 2.95
C VAL A 89 6.02 -11.68 3.55
N THR A 90 6.64 -12.66 2.90
CA THR A 90 6.72 -14.04 3.41
C THR A 90 7.45 -14.09 4.75
N SER A 91 8.56 -13.37 4.90
CA SER A 91 9.32 -13.25 6.15
C SER A 91 8.47 -12.65 7.28
N ILE A 92 7.69 -11.61 6.98
CA ILE A 92 6.73 -11.02 7.95
C ILE A 92 5.73 -12.08 8.40
N LEU A 93 5.05 -12.74 7.47
CA LEU A 93 4.03 -13.75 7.82
C LEU A 93 4.63 -14.89 8.65
N HIS A 94 5.83 -15.34 8.32
CA HIS A 94 6.55 -16.33 9.11
C HIS A 94 6.80 -15.87 10.55
N LYS A 95 7.21 -14.61 10.76
CA LYS A 95 7.39 -14.02 12.11
C LYS A 95 6.08 -13.88 12.88
N LEU A 96 4.95 -13.75 12.18
CA LEU A 96 3.61 -13.76 12.77
C LEU A 96 3.08 -15.19 13.03
N GLY A 97 3.81 -16.23 12.61
CA GLY A 97 3.37 -17.62 12.69
C GLY A 97 2.26 -17.98 11.70
N LEU A 98 2.20 -17.28 10.55
CA LEU A 98 1.12 -17.39 9.56
C LEU A 98 1.64 -17.85 8.19
N THR A 99 0.73 -18.37 7.37
CA THR A 99 0.98 -18.69 5.95
C THR A 99 0.38 -17.60 5.05
N PRO A 100 0.79 -17.51 3.77
CA PRO A 100 0.20 -16.58 2.80
C PRO A 100 -1.31 -16.69 2.61
N ASP A 101 -1.94 -17.78 3.02
CA ASP A 101 -3.38 -18.02 2.85
C ASP A 101 -4.25 -17.06 3.67
N ILE A 102 -3.68 -16.47 4.73
CA ILE A 102 -4.36 -15.44 5.53
C ILE A 102 -4.55 -14.12 4.75
N LEU A 103 -3.79 -13.91 3.67
CA LEU A 103 -3.83 -12.67 2.88
C LEU A 103 -5.05 -12.65 1.97
N ASN A 104 -6.09 -11.96 2.42
CA ASN A 104 -7.28 -11.72 1.61
C ASN A 104 -7.19 -10.53 0.62
N CYS A 105 -5.98 -10.08 0.26
CA CYS A 105 -5.83 -9.10 -0.83
C CYS A 105 -6.10 -9.72 -2.20
N GLY A 106 -6.12 -11.05 -2.29
CA GLY A 106 -6.27 -11.82 -3.52
C GLY A 106 -5.00 -11.79 -4.39
N ALA A 107 -4.88 -12.78 -5.28
CA ALA A 107 -3.79 -12.83 -6.24
C ALA A 107 -3.87 -11.68 -7.23
N ALA A 108 -2.73 -11.04 -7.53
CA ALA A 108 -2.65 -10.00 -8.54
C ALA A 108 -1.35 -10.09 -9.33
N ARG A 109 -1.43 -9.71 -10.60
CA ARG A 109 -0.25 -9.58 -11.47
C ARG A 109 0.73 -8.54 -10.88
N PRO A 110 2.04 -8.84 -10.79
CA PRO A 110 3.04 -7.86 -10.39
C PRO A 110 2.97 -6.59 -11.26
N MET A 111 3.09 -5.42 -10.63
CA MET A 111 3.22 -4.15 -11.38
C MET A 111 4.53 -4.11 -12.17
N SER A 112 5.58 -4.78 -11.66
CA SER A 112 6.82 -4.96 -12.39
C SER A 112 6.61 -5.93 -13.56
N GLY A 113 6.70 -5.39 -14.79
CA GLY A 113 6.66 -6.21 -16.00
C GLY A 113 7.79 -7.25 -16.05
N LYS A 114 8.95 -6.97 -15.43
CA LYS A 114 10.07 -7.92 -15.31
C LYS A 114 9.70 -9.09 -14.39
N ALA A 115 9.16 -8.80 -13.20
CA ALA A 115 8.72 -9.84 -12.26
C ALA A 115 7.63 -10.72 -12.86
N PHE A 116 6.65 -10.13 -13.55
CA PHE A 116 5.61 -10.91 -14.21
C PHE A 116 6.16 -11.82 -15.31
N LYS A 117 7.08 -11.33 -16.15
CA LYS A 117 7.74 -12.16 -17.18
C LYS A 117 8.49 -13.33 -16.55
N GLU A 118 9.11 -13.12 -15.39
CA GLU A 118 9.85 -14.17 -14.69
C GLU A 118 8.92 -15.26 -14.17
N LEU A 119 7.78 -14.89 -13.55
CA LEU A 119 6.75 -15.86 -13.15
C LEU A 119 6.29 -16.71 -14.34
N VAL A 120 6.00 -16.06 -15.48
CA VAL A 120 5.58 -16.76 -16.70
C VAL A 120 6.66 -17.72 -17.20
N ARG A 121 7.94 -17.32 -17.20
CA ARG A 121 9.05 -18.19 -17.60
C ARG A 121 9.18 -19.44 -16.73
N GLN A 122 8.87 -19.31 -15.45
CA GLN A 122 8.91 -20.39 -14.49
C GLN A 122 7.59 -21.21 -14.46
N ASN A 123 6.63 -20.91 -15.34
CA ASN A 123 5.27 -21.48 -15.33
C ASN A 123 4.54 -21.29 -13.99
N LEU A 124 4.85 -20.22 -13.25
CA LEU A 124 4.21 -19.85 -12.01
C LEU A 124 3.07 -18.85 -12.26
N LYS A 125 2.05 -18.90 -11.41
CA LYS A 125 0.97 -17.92 -11.38
C LYS A 125 1.21 -16.90 -10.27
N PRO A 126 0.81 -15.63 -10.45
CA PRO A 126 0.79 -14.68 -9.35
C PRO A 126 -0.09 -15.18 -8.19
N SER A 127 0.29 -14.81 -6.98
CA SER A 127 -0.37 -15.15 -5.72
C SER A 127 -0.69 -13.88 -4.92
N ALA A 128 -1.30 -14.00 -3.74
CA ALA A 128 -1.57 -12.87 -2.85
C ALA A 128 -0.29 -12.10 -2.49
N LEU A 129 0.86 -12.78 -2.38
CA LEU A 129 2.17 -12.15 -2.12
C LEU A 129 2.63 -11.19 -3.22
N HIS A 130 2.10 -11.33 -4.44
CA HIS A 130 2.42 -10.45 -5.55
C HIS A 130 1.52 -9.21 -5.59
N ASN A 131 0.47 -9.18 -4.76
CA ASN A 131 -0.45 -8.07 -4.70
C ASN A 131 0.22 -6.84 -4.08
N PRO A 132 0.15 -5.66 -4.70
CA PRO A 132 0.79 -4.45 -4.19
C PRO A 132 0.39 -4.05 -2.77
N CYS A 133 -0.73 -4.56 -2.26
CA CYS A 133 -1.21 -4.29 -0.91
C CYS A 133 -0.86 -5.38 0.11
N SER A 134 -0.20 -6.48 -0.27
CA SER A 134 0.03 -7.61 0.62
C SER A 134 0.86 -7.25 1.86
N GLY A 135 1.82 -6.32 1.73
CA GLY A 135 2.53 -5.73 2.88
C GLY A 135 1.60 -5.03 3.87
N LYS A 136 0.77 -4.08 3.41
CA LYS A 136 -0.25 -3.41 4.27
C LYS A 136 -1.16 -4.43 4.96
N HIS A 137 -1.64 -5.44 4.23
CA HIS A 137 -2.50 -6.47 4.80
C HIS A 137 -1.79 -7.23 5.93
N SER A 138 -0.52 -7.57 5.73
CA SER A 138 0.30 -8.18 6.78
C SER A 138 0.41 -7.29 8.02
N GLY A 139 0.47 -5.97 7.85
CA GLY A 139 0.49 -5.00 8.96
C GLY A 139 -0.83 -4.92 9.72
N ILE A 140 -1.96 -4.97 9.01
CA ILE A 140 -3.31 -5.04 9.62
C ILE A 140 -3.45 -6.34 10.42
N ILE A 141 -3.04 -7.48 9.84
CA ILE A 141 -3.06 -8.79 10.50
C ILE A 141 -2.20 -8.79 11.76
N ALA A 142 -0.99 -8.24 11.68
CA ALA A 142 -0.10 -8.11 12.83
C ALA A 142 -0.72 -7.25 13.94
N LEU A 143 -1.40 -6.16 13.57
CA LEU A 143 -2.14 -5.34 14.53
C LEU A 143 -3.31 -6.11 15.18
N CYS A 144 -4.07 -6.90 14.41
CA CYS A 144 -5.12 -7.76 14.98
C CYS A 144 -4.56 -8.71 16.04
N GLN A 145 -3.41 -9.34 15.78
CA GLN A 145 -2.74 -10.20 16.77
C GLN A 145 -2.26 -9.41 18.01
N LEU A 146 -1.80 -8.17 17.86
CA LEU A 146 -1.44 -7.31 19.00
C LEU A 146 -2.64 -6.96 19.88
N LEU A 147 -3.79 -6.75 19.25
CA LEU A 147 -5.04 -6.41 19.92
C LEU A 147 -5.81 -7.64 20.42
N GLU A 148 -5.31 -8.85 20.14
CA GLU A 148 -5.97 -10.12 20.46
C GLU A 148 -7.39 -10.22 19.88
N ILE A 149 -7.61 -9.63 18.70
CA ILE A 149 -8.89 -9.69 17.98
C ILE A 149 -8.81 -10.67 16.80
N PRO A 150 -9.95 -11.25 16.38
CA PRO A 150 -9.99 -12.11 15.22
C PRO A 150 -9.41 -11.46 13.96
N ILE A 151 -8.67 -12.24 13.17
CA ILE A 151 -8.16 -11.83 11.87
C ILE A 151 -9.29 -12.03 10.84
N ASP A 152 -10.28 -11.14 10.89
CA ASP A 152 -11.39 -11.09 9.95
C ASP A 152 -11.57 -9.65 9.44
N TYR A 153 -10.60 -9.19 8.64
CA TYR A 153 -10.61 -7.82 8.09
C TYR A 153 -11.34 -7.75 6.73
N CYS A 154 -12.11 -8.78 6.38
CA CYS A 154 -12.45 -9.10 4.99
C CYS A 154 -13.93 -9.15 4.65
N GLU A 155 -14.80 -9.23 5.66
CA GLU A 155 -16.23 -9.19 5.47
C GLU A 155 -16.74 -7.81 5.91
N PRO A 156 -17.18 -6.94 4.97
CA PRO A 156 -17.95 -5.74 5.33
C PRO A 156 -19.26 -6.06 6.06
N HIS A 157 -19.64 -7.34 6.17
CA HIS A 157 -20.96 -7.81 6.60
C HIS A 157 -21.14 -8.02 8.11
N THR A 158 -20.21 -7.58 8.97
CA THR A 158 -20.40 -7.63 10.43
C THR A 158 -20.32 -6.28 11.14
N CYS A 159 -19.98 -5.20 10.43
CA CYS A 159 -20.34 -3.86 10.91
C CYS A 159 -21.81 -3.63 10.53
N ASP A 160 -22.70 -3.74 11.51
CA ASP A 160 -24.11 -3.40 11.37
C ASP A 160 -24.24 -1.88 11.08
N PHE A 161 -24.08 -1.50 9.82
CA PHE A 161 -24.27 -0.14 9.30
C PHE A 161 -25.77 0.18 9.10
N ASN A 162 -26.64 -0.30 9.98
CA ASN A 162 -28.04 0.13 10.07
C ASN A 162 -28.20 1.62 10.49
N HIS A 163 -27.15 2.43 10.35
CA HIS A 163 -27.26 3.89 10.34
C HIS A 163 -27.02 4.39 8.91
N GLU A 164 -28.12 4.51 8.16
CA GLU A 164 -28.31 5.19 6.87
C GLU A 164 -27.07 5.87 6.26
N LEU A 165 -26.26 5.14 5.49
CA LEU A 165 -25.50 5.72 4.38
C LEU A 165 -25.41 4.69 3.25
N GLY A 166 -26.21 4.94 2.22
CA GLY A 166 -26.37 4.09 1.06
C GLY A 166 -25.10 3.93 0.20
N GLU A 167 -25.13 2.84 -0.56
CA GLU A 167 -24.29 2.47 -1.70
C GLU A 167 -23.33 3.56 -2.21
N GLN A 168 -22.07 3.55 -1.75
CA GLN A 168 -20.97 4.09 -2.55
C GLN A 168 -19.68 3.27 -2.40
N ASN A 169 -19.27 2.74 -3.55
CA ASN A 169 -17.91 2.39 -3.96
C ASN A 169 -17.20 1.20 -3.27
N SER A 170 -17.10 0.15 -4.08
CA SER A 170 -15.96 -0.78 -4.17
C SER A 170 -14.63 -0.04 -4.33
N GLN A 171 -14.18 0.63 -3.28
CA GLN A 171 -12.79 0.98 -3.08
C GLN A 171 -12.32 0.24 -1.85
N ARG A 172 -11.74 -0.93 -2.16
CA ARG A 172 -10.69 -1.58 -1.38
C ARG A 172 -9.86 -0.52 -0.64
N ILE A 173 -9.77 -0.69 0.68
CA ILE A 173 -8.93 0.03 1.64
C ILE A 173 -7.59 0.48 1.04
#